data_AF-R1GPT7-F1
#
_entry.id   AF-R1GPT7-F1
#
_cell.length_a   1.000
_cell.length_b   1.000
_cell.length_c   1.000
_cell.angle_alpha   90.00
_cell.angle_beta   90.00
_cell.angle_gamma   90.00
#
_symmetry.space_group_name_H-M   'P 1'
#
loop_
_entity.id
_entity.type
_entity.pdbx_description
1 polymer ?
#
loop_
_entity_poly.entity_id
_entity_poly.type
_entity_poly.pdbx_seq_one_letter_code
_entity_poly.pdbx_strand_id
1 'polypeptide(L)'
;MELCTQLSYQGSLRPSKGVFFYEEADGTMKPLPIDQDAIVGQKCSYSEAYQPSGSPKNLQPQDLAFGNPVRRESCYVPPTVDKIVCRFSLRVEANSLSPFVCNSQSVGEALCSLAAAYQRAGGYDELARRYCKNLLLGQWLWRNQRSMGLAITVATSAGNEYRIENALHLDWHEPWQDDSQKVLNGLTGELASALSGEEPFWFADIKANISASFMQEIFPSQLFSDSKDGSNLGREYAKVRSGDGQIWPSLNAEKIGAAIQLIDDWWADEADKRLRVHEYGGDKEYLIAHRIPSSGIDAYSLLKSVDEKAALIDGLKCSEEIPSDIHYLMAVLVKGGLFQKSRSV
;
A
#
# COMPACT_ATOMS: atom_id res chain seq x y z
N MET A 1 -8.74 16.63 24.53
CA MET A 1 -7.29 16.89 24.67
C MET A 1 -6.79 17.78 23.53
N GLU A 2 -5.83 18.69 23.77
CA GLU A 2 -5.16 19.44 22.68
C GLU A 2 -4.04 18.61 22.03
N LEU A 3 -3.89 18.71 20.71
CA LEU A 3 -2.79 18.08 19.98
C LEU A 3 -1.45 18.73 20.30
N CYS A 4 -0.44 17.89 20.49
CA CYS A 4 0.96 18.29 20.69
C CYS A 4 1.51 19.12 19.51
N THR A 5 2.45 20.01 19.82
CA THR A 5 3.23 20.69 18.77
C THR A 5 4.30 19.79 18.16
N GLN A 6 4.72 18.73 18.86
CA GLN A 6 5.59 17.67 18.35
C GLN A 6 4.98 16.32 18.68
N LEU A 7 4.47 15.63 17.65
CA LEU A 7 3.95 14.27 17.76
C LEU A 7 4.31 13.49 16.51
N SER A 8 4.93 12.32 16.68
CA SER A 8 5.21 11.42 15.58
C SER A 8 5.15 9.96 16.00
N TYR A 9 4.86 9.10 15.03
CA TYR A 9 4.94 7.65 15.14
C TYR A 9 5.82 7.10 14.03
N GLN A 10 6.59 6.06 14.35
CA GLN A 10 7.23 5.24 13.33
C GLN A 10 6.20 4.29 12.73
N GLY A 11 6.26 4.08 11.41
CA GLY A 11 5.43 3.07 10.75
C GLY A 11 5.82 1.66 11.25
N SER A 12 4.79 0.87 11.56
CA SER A 12 4.91 -0.51 12.06
C SER A 12 5.15 -1.50 10.93
N LEU A 13 4.64 -1.23 9.71
CA LEU A 13 4.81 -2.08 8.53
C LEU A 13 5.89 -1.49 7.60
N ARG A 14 6.96 -2.24 7.35
CA ARG A 14 8.11 -1.79 6.54
C ARG A 14 8.41 -2.79 5.41
N PRO A 15 7.75 -2.66 4.25
CA PRO A 15 8.08 -3.45 3.07
C PRO A 15 9.40 -2.97 2.44
N SER A 16 10.15 -3.89 1.85
CA SER A 16 11.25 -3.56 0.93
C SER A 16 10.73 -3.17 -0.44
N LYS A 17 11.63 -2.78 -1.36
CA LYS A 17 11.29 -2.77 -2.79
C LYS A 17 10.92 -4.19 -3.23
N GLY A 18 9.92 -4.30 -4.10
CA GLY A 18 9.56 -5.56 -4.75
C GLY A 18 10.19 -5.66 -6.11
N VAL A 19 10.81 -6.79 -6.43
CA VAL A 19 11.61 -6.95 -7.63
C VAL A 19 10.97 -7.98 -8.55
N PHE A 20 10.89 -7.66 -9.85
CA PHE A 20 10.38 -8.57 -10.87
C PHE A 20 11.50 -9.33 -11.59
N PHE A 21 11.30 -10.63 -11.78
CA PHE A 21 12.25 -11.51 -12.46
C PHE A 21 11.56 -12.79 -12.94
N TYR A 22 12.29 -13.63 -13.67
CA TYR A 22 11.89 -15.00 -13.96
C TYR A 22 13.00 -15.96 -13.50
N GLU A 23 12.62 -17.20 -13.24
CA GLU A 23 13.53 -18.27 -12.84
C GLU A 23 13.75 -19.19 -14.05
N GLU A 24 15.01 -19.44 -14.40
CA GLU A 24 15.37 -20.44 -15.42
C GLU A 24 15.28 -21.86 -14.84
N ALA A 25 15.35 -22.87 -15.71
CA ALA A 25 15.21 -24.28 -15.31
C ALA A 25 16.29 -24.75 -14.32
N ASP A 26 17.44 -24.08 -14.27
CA ASP A 26 18.54 -24.33 -13.34
C ASP A 26 18.40 -23.57 -12.00
N GLY A 27 17.34 -22.78 -11.83
CA GLY A 27 17.09 -21.95 -10.65
C GLY A 27 17.72 -20.56 -10.71
N THR A 28 18.41 -20.21 -11.81
CA THR A 28 18.98 -18.88 -11.99
C THR A 28 17.88 -17.83 -12.11
N MET A 29 17.96 -16.77 -11.28
CA MET A 29 17.03 -15.64 -11.35
C MET A 29 17.54 -14.61 -12.36
N LYS A 30 16.71 -14.25 -13.34
CA LYS A 30 17.02 -13.24 -14.35
C LYS A 30 16.03 -12.08 -14.33
N PRO A 31 16.49 -10.82 -14.37
CA PRO A 31 15.60 -9.67 -14.41
C PRO A 31 14.77 -9.65 -15.69
N LEU A 32 13.59 -9.03 -15.62
CA LEU A 32 12.86 -8.70 -16.84
C LEU A 32 13.54 -7.58 -17.62
N PRO A 33 13.57 -7.65 -18.96
CA PRO A 33 14.12 -6.59 -19.78
C PRO A 33 13.27 -5.31 -19.63
N ILE A 34 13.96 -4.17 -19.62
CA ILE A 34 13.36 -2.85 -19.74
C ILE A 34 13.87 -2.26 -21.05
N ASP A 35 12.95 -2.04 -21.98
CA ASP A 35 13.25 -1.46 -23.28
C ASP A 35 12.90 0.03 -23.29
N GLN A 36 13.62 0.80 -24.10
CA GLN A 36 13.31 2.21 -24.35
C GLN A 36 12.71 2.36 -25.74
N ASP A 37 11.40 2.56 -25.77
CA ASP A 37 10.65 2.72 -27.01
C ASP A 37 10.43 4.20 -27.32
N ALA A 38 10.51 4.55 -28.60
CA ALA A 38 10.05 5.84 -29.12
C ALA A 38 8.76 5.62 -29.90
N ILE A 39 7.65 6.16 -29.39
CA ILE A 39 6.34 6.10 -30.04
C ILE A 39 5.93 7.47 -30.53
N VAL A 40 5.23 7.53 -31.66
CA VAL A 40 4.65 8.78 -32.17
C VAL A 40 3.16 8.75 -31.86
N GLY A 41 2.75 9.52 -30.84
CA GLY A 41 1.35 9.72 -30.52
C GLY A 41 0.73 10.80 -31.42
N GLN A 42 -0.60 10.84 -31.48
CA GLN A 42 -1.31 12.00 -32.04
C GLN A 42 -1.60 13.01 -30.92
N LYS A 43 -1.68 14.30 -31.29
CA LYS A 43 -2.16 15.34 -30.39
C LYS A 43 -3.63 15.07 -30.07
N CYS A 44 -3.96 14.87 -28.80
CA CYS A 44 -5.27 14.44 -28.34
C CYS A 44 -5.74 15.12 -27.05
N SER A 45 -4.92 16.02 -26.47
CA SER A 45 -5.27 16.75 -25.26
C SER A 45 -6.14 17.96 -25.58
N TYR A 46 -7.05 18.30 -24.67
CA TYR A 46 -7.93 19.46 -24.81
C TYR A 46 -7.14 20.76 -24.99
N SER A 47 -6.04 20.91 -24.25
CA SER A 47 -5.17 22.08 -24.30
C SER A 47 -4.42 22.23 -25.63
N GLU A 48 -4.34 21.20 -26.48
CA GLU A 48 -3.74 21.33 -27.82
C GLU A 48 -4.68 22.07 -28.77
N ALA A 49 -6.00 21.89 -28.65
CA ALA A 49 -7.00 22.50 -29.55
C ALA A 49 -7.76 23.70 -28.94
N TYR A 50 -7.85 23.79 -27.62
CA TYR A 50 -8.69 24.76 -26.91
C TYR A 50 -7.93 25.55 -25.84
N GLN A 51 -8.39 26.77 -25.58
CA GLN A 51 -7.96 27.60 -24.46
C GLN A 51 -8.66 27.17 -23.15
N PRO A 52 -8.13 27.53 -21.97
CA PRO A 52 -8.80 27.25 -20.69
C PRO A 52 -10.22 27.84 -20.60
N SER A 53 -10.48 28.94 -21.32
CA SER A 53 -11.79 29.57 -21.46
C SER A 53 -12.79 28.76 -22.30
N GLY A 54 -12.32 27.71 -22.98
CA GLY A 54 -13.14 26.86 -23.85
C GLY A 54 -13.25 27.32 -25.29
N SER A 55 -12.66 28.45 -25.66
CA SER A 55 -12.59 28.87 -27.06
C SER A 55 -11.55 28.05 -27.84
N PRO A 56 -11.80 27.73 -29.12
CA PRO A 56 -10.81 27.05 -29.95
C PRO A 56 -9.59 27.96 -30.17
N LYS A 57 -8.40 27.36 -30.24
CA LYS A 57 -7.17 28.05 -30.63
C LYS A 57 -7.17 28.29 -32.14
N ASN A 58 -6.49 29.35 -32.58
CA ASN A 58 -6.27 29.59 -34.01
C ASN A 58 -5.17 28.66 -34.52
N LEU A 59 -5.57 27.49 -35.03
CA LEU A 59 -4.69 26.43 -35.51
C LEU A 59 -4.95 26.16 -36.98
N GLN A 60 -3.91 25.76 -37.70
CA GLN A 60 -4.05 25.21 -39.04
C GLN A 60 -4.38 23.70 -38.95
N PRO A 61 -5.05 23.10 -39.95
CA PRO A 61 -5.39 21.68 -39.93
C PRO A 61 -4.19 20.75 -39.66
N GLN A 62 -3.01 21.09 -40.19
CA GLN A 62 -1.78 20.34 -39.95
C GLN A 62 -1.29 20.34 -38.50
N ASP A 63 -1.63 21.36 -37.70
CA ASP A 63 -1.06 21.54 -36.35
C ASP A 63 -1.46 20.42 -35.39
N LEU A 64 -2.64 19.83 -35.58
CA LEU A 64 -3.13 18.67 -34.82
C LEU A 64 -2.76 17.33 -35.46
N ALA A 65 -2.39 17.32 -36.74
CA ALA A 65 -1.97 16.13 -37.46
C ALA A 65 -0.49 15.77 -37.23
N PHE A 66 0.34 16.74 -36.82
CA PHE A 66 1.73 16.46 -36.47
C PHE A 66 1.83 15.49 -35.29
N GLY A 67 2.59 14.42 -35.50
CA GLY A 67 2.89 13.45 -34.46
C GLY A 67 3.63 14.08 -33.29
N ASN A 68 3.37 13.59 -32.08
CA ASN A 68 4.04 13.94 -30.85
C ASN A 68 4.94 12.76 -30.42
N PRO A 69 6.25 12.77 -30.75
CA PRO A 69 7.15 11.69 -30.37
C PRO A 69 7.37 11.69 -28.85
N VAL A 70 7.11 10.55 -28.22
CA VAL A 70 7.35 10.33 -26.79
C VAL A 70 8.25 9.12 -26.63
N ARG A 71 9.34 9.29 -25.88
CA ARG A 71 10.19 8.18 -25.46
C ARG A 71 9.71 7.67 -24.11
N ARG A 72 9.59 6.36 -23.96
CA ARG A 72 9.13 5.73 -22.73
C ARG A 72 9.80 4.40 -22.50
N GLU A 73 9.93 4.03 -21.24
CA GLU A 73 10.31 2.68 -20.88
C GLU A 73 9.11 1.74 -20.95
N SER A 74 9.36 0.51 -21.41
CA SER A 74 8.42 -0.60 -21.43
C SER A 74 9.09 -1.84 -20.81
N CYS A 75 8.29 -2.75 -20.28
CA CYS A 75 8.77 -3.98 -19.66
C CYS A 75 7.79 -5.08 -20.00
N TYR A 76 8.25 -6.09 -20.73
CA TYR A 76 7.42 -7.19 -21.20
C TYR A 76 8.00 -8.53 -20.76
N VAL A 77 7.12 -9.50 -20.58
CA VAL A 77 7.52 -10.89 -20.36
C VAL A 77 8.25 -11.40 -21.61
N PRO A 78 9.44 -12.01 -21.48
CA PRO A 78 10.17 -12.55 -22.64
C PRO A 78 9.36 -13.63 -23.40
N PRO A 79 9.58 -13.80 -24.71
CA PRO A 79 8.80 -14.75 -25.54
C PRO A 79 8.83 -16.21 -25.07
N THR A 80 9.88 -16.62 -24.36
CA THR A 80 10.11 -17.99 -23.89
C THR A 80 9.76 -18.19 -22.42
N VAL A 81 9.10 -17.22 -21.80
CA VAL A 81 8.76 -17.23 -20.37
C VAL A 81 7.26 -17.09 -20.22
N ASP A 82 6.66 -17.96 -19.40
CA ASP A 82 5.24 -17.96 -19.06
C ASP A 82 4.97 -17.62 -17.59
N LYS A 83 6.02 -17.59 -16.77
CA LYS A 83 5.94 -17.36 -15.32
C LYS A 83 6.91 -16.27 -14.87
N ILE A 84 6.36 -15.24 -14.24
CA ILE A 84 7.11 -14.15 -13.62
C ILE A 84 7.02 -14.28 -12.11
N VAL A 85 8.07 -13.86 -11.43
CA VAL A 85 8.12 -13.72 -9.98
C VAL A 85 8.20 -12.25 -9.61
N CYS A 86 7.40 -11.83 -8.62
CA CYS A 86 7.63 -10.60 -7.88
C CYS A 86 7.89 -10.93 -6.42
N ARG A 87 9.00 -10.46 -5.84
CA ARG A 87 9.39 -10.80 -4.47
C ARG A 87 9.80 -9.56 -3.68
N PHE A 88 9.37 -9.47 -2.43
CA PHE A 88 9.80 -8.45 -1.46
C PHE A 88 9.81 -9.04 -0.05
N SER A 89 10.42 -8.31 0.88
CA SER A 89 10.38 -8.64 2.32
C SER A 89 9.53 -7.64 3.07
N LEU A 90 8.88 -8.08 4.14
CA LEU A 90 8.13 -7.23 5.07
C LEU A 90 8.73 -7.38 6.47
N ARG A 91 9.02 -6.26 7.12
CA ARG A 91 9.33 -6.19 8.55
C ARG A 91 8.16 -5.57 9.29
N VAL A 92 7.84 -6.13 10.45
CA VAL A 92 6.78 -5.66 11.33
C VAL A 92 7.33 -5.46 12.74
N GLU A 93 7.02 -4.31 13.31
CA GLU A 93 7.43 -3.86 14.64
C GLU A 93 6.22 -3.21 15.32
N ALA A 94 6.07 -3.37 16.63
CA ALA A 94 4.95 -2.82 17.41
C ALA A 94 5.07 -1.31 17.68
N ASN A 95 5.40 -0.53 16.66
CA ASN A 95 5.68 0.91 16.76
C ASN A 95 4.43 1.75 17.07
N SER A 96 3.22 1.17 16.96
CA SER A 96 1.97 1.83 17.30
C SER A 96 1.64 1.86 18.80
N LEU A 97 2.38 1.11 19.63
CA LEU A 97 2.12 1.02 21.07
C LEU A 97 2.47 2.30 21.84
N SER A 98 3.37 3.12 21.30
CA SER A 98 3.79 4.37 21.92
C SER A 98 4.29 5.38 20.89
N PRO A 99 4.12 6.70 21.10
CA PRO A 99 4.68 7.72 20.23
C PRO A 99 6.20 7.63 20.13
N PHE A 100 6.76 7.91 18.94
CA PHE A 100 8.21 8.02 18.75
C PHE A 100 8.75 9.36 19.26
N VAL A 101 8.03 10.44 19.01
CA VAL A 101 8.30 11.77 19.58
C VAL A 101 6.99 12.31 20.11
N CYS A 102 6.98 12.80 21.35
CA CYS A 102 5.85 13.49 21.95
C CYS A 102 6.36 14.53 22.94
N ASN A 103 5.91 15.77 22.84
CA ASN A 103 6.32 16.84 23.76
C ASN A 103 5.31 17.15 24.88
N SER A 104 4.29 16.31 25.05
CA SER A 104 3.37 16.39 26.18
C SER A 104 3.24 15.01 26.83
N GLN A 105 3.61 14.91 28.10
CA GLN A 105 3.56 13.65 28.83
C GLN A 105 2.14 13.08 28.92
N SER A 106 1.14 13.93 29.22
CA SER A 106 -0.26 13.49 29.33
C SER A 106 -0.82 12.95 28.01
N VAL A 107 -0.43 13.54 26.88
CA VAL A 107 -0.83 13.06 25.55
C VAL A 107 -0.16 11.73 25.23
N GLY A 108 1.13 11.59 25.57
CA GLY A 108 1.84 10.33 25.43
C GLY A 108 1.20 9.20 26.23
N GLU A 109 0.90 9.45 27.51
CA GLU A 109 0.24 8.49 28.41
C GLU A 109 -1.16 8.10 27.89
N ALA A 110 -1.96 9.05 27.42
CA ALA A 110 -3.27 8.79 26.83
C ALA A 110 -3.20 7.90 25.58
N LEU A 111 -2.23 8.15 24.70
CA LEU A 111 -2.01 7.35 23.49
C LEU A 111 -1.54 5.93 23.82
N CYS A 112 -0.63 5.78 24.78
CA CYS A 112 -0.22 4.46 25.27
C CYS A 112 -1.39 3.72 25.93
N SER A 113 -2.24 4.42 26.68
CA SER A 113 -3.44 3.87 27.30
C SER A 113 -4.42 3.35 26.24
N LEU A 114 -4.66 4.12 25.17
CA LEU A 114 -5.47 3.71 24.04
C LEU A 114 -4.92 2.44 23.38
N ALA A 115 -3.62 2.39 23.07
CA ALA A 115 -3.01 1.23 22.46
C ALA A 115 -3.11 -0.02 23.36
N ALA A 116 -2.91 0.14 24.67
CA ALA A 116 -3.03 -0.93 25.64
C ALA A 116 -4.49 -1.43 25.78
N ALA A 117 -5.48 -0.53 25.79
CA ALA A 117 -6.89 -0.91 25.79
C ALA A 117 -7.25 -1.67 24.51
N TYR A 118 -6.82 -1.16 23.36
CA TYR A 118 -7.02 -1.79 22.06
C TYR A 118 -6.39 -3.19 21.98
N GLN A 119 -5.18 -3.36 22.52
CA GLN A 119 -4.52 -4.65 22.64
C GLN A 119 -5.31 -5.63 23.50
N ARG A 120 -5.73 -5.23 24.71
CA ARG A 120 -6.51 -6.10 25.62
C ARG A 120 -7.83 -6.55 25.01
N ALA A 121 -8.45 -5.71 24.20
CA ALA A 121 -9.69 -6.01 23.49
C ALA A 121 -9.49 -6.83 22.20
N GLY A 122 -8.27 -7.25 21.86
CA GLY A 122 -7.98 -8.01 20.64
C GLY A 122 -8.05 -7.19 19.35
N GLY A 123 -8.02 -5.85 19.43
CA GLY A 123 -8.21 -5.00 18.26
C GLY A 123 -7.12 -5.16 17.19
N TYR A 124 -5.90 -5.55 17.56
CA TYR A 124 -4.83 -5.79 16.59
C TYR A 124 -5.11 -6.97 15.65
N ASP A 125 -5.95 -7.93 16.06
CA ASP A 125 -6.38 -9.03 15.19
C ASP A 125 -7.11 -8.52 13.96
N GLU A 126 -7.95 -7.50 14.11
CA GLU A 126 -8.70 -6.92 12.99
C GLU A 126 -7.77 -6.23 11.98
N LEU A 127 -6.77 -5.49 12.47
CA LEU A 127 -5.79 -4.84 11.59
C LEU A 127 -4.91 -5.89 10.89
N ALA A 128 -4.40 -6.86 11.66
CA ALA A 128 -3.58 -7.95 11.15
C ALA A 128 -4.32 -8.71 10.05
N ARG A 129 -5.57 -9.12 10.30
CA ARG A 129 -6.43 -9.83 9.34
C ARG A 129 -6.55 -9.07 8.03
N ARG A 130 -6.82 -7.76 8.09
CA ARG A 130 -6.95 -6.90 6.90
C ARG A 130 -5.64 -6.76 6.14
N TYR A 131 -4.51 -6.59 6.82
CA TYR A 131 -3.19 -6.54 6.18
C TYR A 131 -2.84 -7.89 5.53
N CYS A 132 -3.08 -9.01 6.21
CA CYS A 132 -2.88 -10.36 5.70
C CYS A 132 -3.74 -10.63 4.46
N LYS A 133 -5.01 -10.20 4.45
CA LYS A 133 -5.85 -10.30 3.24
C LYS A 133 -5.22 -9.57 2.05
N ASN A 134 -4.72 -8.34 2.22
CA ASN A 134 -4.07 -7.62 1.13
C ASN A 134 -2.76 -8.27 0.66
N LEU A 135 -1.99 -8.90 1.55
CA LEU A 135 -0.81 -9.67 1.18
C LEU A 135 -1.17 -10.88 0.31
N LEU A 136 -2.15 -11.67 0.78
CA LEU A 136 -2.56 -12.94 0.17
C LEU A 136 -3.42 -12.77 -1.09
N LEU A 137 -4.15 -11.66 -1.23
CA LEU A 137 -4.83 -11.25 -2.49
C LEU A 137 -3.86 -10.71 -3.55
N GLY A 138 -2.59 -10.49 -3.19
CA GLY A 138 -1.62 -9.89 -4.09
C GLY A 138 -1.90 -8.40 -4.39
N GLN A 139 -2.65 -7.68 -3.54
CA GLN A 139 -3.05 -6.28 -3.78
C GLN A 139 -1.85 -5.36 -4.06
N TRP A 140 -0.70 -5.71 -3.49
CA TRP A 140 0.59 -5.05 -3.65
C TRP A 140 1.20 -5.15 -5.05
N LEU A 141 0.68 -6.03 -5.92
CA LEU A 141 1.07 -6.10 -7.34
C LEU A 141 0.37 -5.02 -8.21
N TRP A 142 -0.67 -4.38 -7.68
CA TRP A 142 -1.48 -3.39 -8.40
C TRP A 142 -1.96 -3.93 -9.75
N ARG A 143 -1.62 -3.23 -10.85
CA ARG A 143 -2.01 -3.62 -12.22
C ARG A 143 -1.53 -5.01 -12.62
N ASN A 144 -0.45 -5.51 -12.01
CA ASN A 144 0.14 -6.81 -12.34
C ASN A 144 -0.63 -7.99 -11.76
N GLN A 145 -1.69 -7.76 -10.96
CA GLN A 145 -2.62 -8.82 -10.55
C GLN A 145 -3.37 -9.41 -11.75
N ARG A 146 -3.61 -8.59 -12.79
CA ARG A 146 -4.32 -8.99 -14.01
C ARG A 146 -3.44 -9.95 -14.80
N SER A 147 -3.61 -11.24 -14.55
CA SER A 147 -2.77 -12.33 -15.05
C SER A 147 -3.60 -13.59 -15.26
N MET A 148 -3.02 -14.62 -15.86
CA MET A 148 -3.71 -15.90 -16.07
C MET A 148 -3.78 -16.76 -14.80
N GLY A 149 -2.91 -16.48 -13.83
CA GLY A 149 -2.85 -17.19 -12.56
C GLY A 149 -1.91 -16.47 -11.59
N LEU A 150 -2.27 -16.47 -10.31
CA LEU A 150 -1.53 -15.74 -9.29
C LEU A 150 -1.40 -16.56 -8.00
N ALA A 151 -0.27 -17.22 -7.81
CA ALA A 151 0.02 -17.91 -6.55
C ALA A 151 0.84 -17.00 -5.62
N ILE A 152 0.43 -16.89 -4.36
CA ILE A 152 1.11 -16.08 -3.35
C ILE A 152 1.68 -17.00 -2.26
N THR A 153 2.93 -16.77 -1.90
CA THR A 153 3.62 -17.47 -0.80
C THR A 153 4.19 -16.45 0.17
N VAL A 154 3.98 -16.66 1.46
CA VAL A 154 4.51 -15.84 2.56
C VAL A 154 5.28 -16.77 3.50
N ALA A 155 6.61 -16.70 3.47
CA ALA A 155 7.49 -17.43 4.38
C ALA A 155 7.90 -16.52 5.53
N THR A 156 7.67 -16.93 6.77
CA THR A 156 7.83 -16.06 7.96
C THR A 156 9.07 -16.43 8.78
N SER A 157 9.54 -15.50 9.60
CA SER A 157 10.66 -15.74 10.54
C SER A 157 10.34 -16.77 11.62
N ALA A 158 9.06 -17.13 11.81
CA ALA A 158 8.64 -18.24 12.67
C ALA A 158 8.90 -19.63 12.03
N GLY A 159 9.36 -19.67 10.77
CA GLY A 159 9.59 -20.91 10.04
C GLY A 159 8.34 -21.47 9.37
N ASN A 160 7.23 -20.73 9.38
CA ASN A 160 5.98 -21.12 8.72
C ASN A 160 5.95 -20.61 7.27
N GLU A 161 5.24 -21.35 6.42
CA GLU A 161 4.95 -20.95 5.04
C GLU A 161 3.43 -20.96 4.81
N TYR A 162 2.91 -19.82 4.37
CA TYR A 162 1.51 -19.59 4.06
C TYR A 162 1.34 -19.44 2.55
N ARG A 163 0.48 -20.25 1.94
CA ARG A 163 0.36 -20.31 0.48
C ARG A 163 -1.08 -20.26 0.00
N ILE A 164 -1.33 -19.41 -0.99
CA ILE A 164 -2.55 -19.36 -1.79
C ILE A 164 -2.19 -19.76 -3.21
N GLU A 165 -2.79 -20.84 -3.73
CA GLU A 165 -2.49 -21.36 -5.07
C GLU A 165 -3.01 -20.44 -6.18
N ASN A 166 -4.16 -19.80 -5.99
CA ASN A 166 -4.68 -18.83 -6.94
C ASN A 166 -5.49 -17.72 -6.26
N ALA A 167 -4.86 -16.57 -6.06
CA ALA A 167 -5.48 -15.40 -5.45
C ALA A 167 -6.57 -14.76 -6.33
N LEU A 168 -6.63 -15.09 -7.63
CA LEU A 168 -7.67 -14.57 -8.54
C LEU A 168 -9.08 -15.10 -8.22
N HIS A 169 -9.18 -16.18 -7.43
CA HIS A 169 -10.46 -16.76 -6.99
C HIS A 169 -10.91 -16.25 -5.62
N LEU A 170 -10.14 -15.35 -5.01
CA LEU A 170 -10.45 -14.79 -3.70
C LEU A 170 -10.98 -13.38 -3.87
N ASP A 171 -11.95 -13.02 -3.02
CA ASP A 171 -12.49 -11.68 -2.94
C ASP A 171 -12.27 -11.10 -1.53
N TRP A 172 -12.26 -9.76 -1.43
CA TRP A 172 -12.08 -9.10 -0.15
C TRP A 172 -13.32 -9.20 0.75
N HIS A 173 -14.52 -9.09 0.20
CA HIS A 173 -15.76 -9.04 0.95
C HIS A 173 -16.34 -10.44 1.19
N GLU A 174 -16.05 -11.38 0.30
CA GLU A 174 -16.48 -12.77 0.46
C GLU A 174 -15.65 -13.54 1.50
N PRO A 175 -16.27 -14.49 2.24
CA PRO A 175 -15.54 -15.41 3.09
C PRO A 175 -14.66 -16.33 2.24
N TRP A 176 -13.46 -16.62 2.74
CA TRP A 176 -12.56 -17.54 2.05
C TRP A 176 -12.91 -18.98 2.41
N GLN A 177 -12.75 -19.89 1.46
CA GLN A 177 -13.08 -21.30 1.66
C GLN A 177 -11.93 -22.05 2.35
N ASP A 178 -12.30 -22.98 3.24
CA ASP A 178 -11.47 -24.01 3.88
C ASP A 178 -9.99 -23.65 4.06
N ASP A 179 -9.13 -24.10 3.14
CA ASP A 179 -7.69 -23.99 3.26
C ASP A 179 -7.19 -22.54 3.15
N SER A 180 -7.80 -21.72 2.29
CA SER A 180 -7.48 -20.30 2.19
C SER A 180 -7.81 -19.57 3.50
N GLN A 181 -8.90 -19.95 4.17
CA GLN A 181 -9.26 -19.39 5.48
C GLN A 181 -8.28 -19.81 6.58
N LYS A 182 -7.83 -21.07 6.60
CA LYS A 182 -6.79 -21.53 7.53
C LYS A 182 -5.48 -20.78 7.33
N VAL A 183 -5.07 -20.58 6.07
CA VAL A 183 -3.89 -19.81 5.70
C VAL A 183 -4.00 -18.36 6.20
N LEU A 184 -5.16 -17.72 5.97
CA LEU A 184 -5.41 -16.36 6.47
C LEU A 184 -5.33 -16.30 8.00
N ASN A 185 -5.97 -17.24 8.71
CA ASN A 185 -6.01 -17.25 10.17
C ASN A 185 -4.62 -17.43 10.79
N GLY A 186 -3.81 -18.35 10.26
CA GLY A 186 -2.46 -18.58 10.76
C GLY A 186 -1.55 -17.36 10.58
N LEU A 187 -1.55 -16.77 9.37
CA LEU A 187 -0.77 -15.56 9.10
C LEU A 187 -1.27 -14.36 9.93
N THR A 188 -2.58 -14.27 10.16
CA THR A 188 -3.18 -13.23 11.00
C THR A 188 -2.69 -13.32 12.44
N GLY A 189 -2.64 -14.53 13.02
CA GLY A 189 -2.15 -14.73 14.38
C GLY A 189 -0.70 -14.27 14.57
N GLU A 190 0.18 -14.63 13.65
CA GLU A 190 1.58 -14.16 13.68
C GLU A 190 1.67 -12.63 13.56
N LEU A 191 0.93 -12.04 12.61
CA LEU A 191 1.00 -10.61 12.38
C LEU A 191 0.38 -9.80 13.54
N ALA A 192 -0.68 -10.32 14.17
CA ALA A 192 -1.32 -9.71 15.33
C ALA A 192 -0.38 -9.71 16.54
N SER A 193 0.29 -10.84 16.81
CA SER A 193 1.31 -10.95 17.87
C SER A 193 2.46 -9.94 17.66
N ALA A 194 2.91 -9.75 16.42
CA ALA A 194 3.93 -8.76 16.10
C ALA A 194 3.46 -7.30 16.27
N LEU A 195 2.20 -7.01 15.95
CA LEU A 195 1.63 -5.66 16.10
C LEU A 195 1.28 -5.32 17.56
N SER A 196 0.96 -6.34 18.38
CA SER A 196 0.66 -6.21 19.81
C SER A 196 1.93 -6.15 20.69
N GLY A 197 3.11 -6.41 20.12
CA GLY A 197 4.39 -6.36 20.83
C GLY A 197 4.68 -7.60 21.68
N GLU A 198 3.95 -8.70 21.47
CA GLU A 198 4.30 -10.00 22.06
C GLU A 198 5.60 -10.55 21.45
N GLU A 199 5.82 -10.29 20.16
CA GLU A 199 7.07 -10.56 19.46
C GLU A 199 7.81 -9.24 19.15
N PRO A 200 9.11 -9.12 19.47
CA PRO A 200 9.84 -7.86 19.30
C PRO A 200 10.04 -7.47 17.83
N PHE A 201 10.12 -8.46 16.93
CA PHE A 201 10.24 -8.25 15.49
C PHE A 201 9.64 -9.46 14.74
N TRP A 202 8.98 -9.19 13.62
CA TRP A 202 8.52 -10.22 12.71
C TRP A 202 8.97 -9.89 11.28
N PHE A 203 9.46 -10.90 10.58
CA PHE A 203 9.89 -10.78 9.19
C PHE A 203 9.13 -11.78 8.32
N ALA A 204 8.86 -11.38 7.08
CA ALA A 204 8.38 -12.29 6.06
C ALA A 204 9.03 -12.02 4.71
N ASP A 205 9.21 -13.09 3.95
CA ASP A 205 9.49 -13.09 2.53
C ASP A 205 8.20 -13.37 1.76
N ILE A 206 7.80 -12.44 0.90
CA ILE A 206 6.56 -12.51 0.14
C ILE A 206 6.91 -12.69 -1.33
N LYS A 207 6.46 -13.79 -1.92
CA LYS A 207 6.66 -14.15 -3.31
C LYS A 207 5.30 -14.29 -4.02
N ALA A 208 5.14 -13.58 -5.14
CA ALA A 208 4.08 -13.82 -6.10
C ALA A 208 4.64 -14.56 -7.31
N ASN A 209 4.01 -15.66 -7.68
CA ASN A 209 4.21 -16.34 -8.93
C ASN A 209 3.06 -15.99 -9.88
N ILE A 210 3.37 -15.25 -10.93
CA ILE A 210 2.42 -14.66 -11.87
C ILE A 210 2.51 -15.46 -13.18
N SER A 211 1.47 -16.19 -13.53
CA SER A 211 1.33 -16.81 -14.85
C SER A 211 0.90 -15.73 -15.84
N ALA A 212 1.82 -15.36 -16.73
CA ALA A 212 1.62 -14.28 -17.69
C ALA A 212 1.21 -14.81 -19.06
N SER A 213 0.44 -14.04 -19.81
CA SER A 213 0.21 -14.32 -21.23
C SER A 213 1.47 -14.02 -22.05
N PHE A 214 1.55 -14.57 -23.26
CA PHE A 214 2.66 -14.31 -24.20
C PHE A 214 2.91 -12.80 -24.36
N MET A 215 4.15 -12.36 -24.14
CA MET A 215 4.58 -10.97 -24.25
C MET A 215 3.68 -9.99 -23.46
N GLN A 216 3.19 -10.37 -22.28
CA GLN A 216 2.39 -9.50 -21.43
C GLN A 216 3.22 -8.31 -20.91
N GLU A 217 2.64 -7.10 -20.90
CA GLU A 217 3.27 -5.93 -20.28
C GLU A 217 3.27 -6.08 -18.74
N ILE A 218 4.42 -5.83 -18.12
CA ILE A 218 4.60 -5.73 -16.68
C ILE A 218 4.76 -4.25 -16.31
N PHE A 219 4.18 -3.86 -15.17
CA PHE A 219 4.08 -2.48 -14.69
C PHE A 219 4.86 -2.27 -13.40
N PRO A 220 6.17 -1.99 -13.47
CA PRO A 220 6.95 -1.48 -12.34
C PRO A 220 6.42 -0.15 -11.80
N SER A 221 6.99 0.33 -10.69
CA SER A 221 6.78 1.70 -10.25
C SER A 221 7.33 2.68 -11.29
N GLN A 222 6.64 3.80 -11.51
CA GLN A 222 7.16 4.89 -12.33
C GLN A 222 7.89 5.88 -11.42
N LEU A 223 8.99 6.45 -11.92
CA LEU A 223 9.68 7.55 -11.26
C LEU A 223 8.99 8.86 -11.63
N PHE A 224 8.79 9.71 -10.63
CA PHE A 224 8.43 11.10 -10.87
C PHE A 224 9.73 11.87 -11.09
N SER A 225 10.07 12.11 -12.36
CA SER A 225 11.14 13.04 -12.72
C SER A 225 10.53 14.41 -12.91
N ASP A 226 10.97 15.41 -12.13
CA ASP A 226 10.71 16.79 -12.48
C ASP A 226 11.48 17.10 -13.77
N SER A 227 10.88 17.88 -14.67
CA SER A 227 11.42 18.21 -16.01
C SER A 227 12.81 18.88 -16.01
N LYS A 228 13.37 19.16 -14.83
CA LYS A 228 14.70 19.75 -14.62
C LYS A 228 15.84 18.73 -14.65
N ASP A 229 15.56 17.43 -14.59
CA ASP A 229 16.59 16.38 -14.48
C ASP A 229 17.18 15.89 -15.82
N GLY A 230 16.87 16.56 -16.94
CA GLY A 230 17.47 16.27 -18.25
C GLY A 230 17.07 14.94 -18.89
N SER A 231 16.21 14.15 -18.22
CA SER A 231 15.55 12.97 -18.78
C SER A 231 14.47 13.39 -19.78
N ASN A 232 14.63 13.02 -21.05
CA ASN A 232 13.63 13.22 -22.10
C ASN A 232 12.60 12.06 -22.17
N LEU A 233 12.54 11.22 -21.13
CA LEU A 233 11.59 10.11 -21.07
C LEU A 233 10.26 10.59 -20.48
N GLY A 234 9.17 10.40 -21.21
CA GLY A 234 7.81 10.67 -20.70
C GLY A 234 7.34 9.64 -19.67
N ARG A 235 8.06 8.52 -19.54
CA ARG A 235 7.85 7.48 -18.52
C ARG A 235 9.15 6.73 -18.27
N GLU A 236 9.61 6.75 -17.02
CA GLU A 236 10.75 5.98 -16.55
C GLU A 236 10.34 5.06 -15.40
N TYR A 237 10.87 3.84 -15.36
CA TYR A 237 10.58 2.85 -14.34
C TYR A 237 11.62 2.84 -13.20
N ALA A 238 11.13 2.54 -12.00
CA ALA A 238 11.95 2.32 -10.82
C ALA A 238 12.72 1.00 -10.94
N LYS A 239 14.02 1.06 -10.64
CA LYS A 239 14.96 -0.04 -10.83
C LYS A 239 15.77 -0.31 -9.56
N VAL A 240 16.26 -1.55 -9.42
CA VAL A 240 17.28 -1.95 -8.46
C VAL A 240 18.49 -2.47 -9.23
N ARG A 241 19.70 -2.08 -8.83
CA ARG A 241 20.94 -2.59 -9.42
C ARG A 241 21.51 -3.68 -8.51
N SER A 242 21.78 -4.85 -9.06
CA SER A 242 22.47 -5.93 -8.36
C SER A 242 23.98 -5.72 -8.38
N GLY A 243 24.71 -6.46 -7.52
CA GLY A 243 26.18 -6.32 -7.39
C GLY A 243 26.96 -6.64 -8.67
N ASP A 244 26.39 -7.43 -9.56
CA ASP A 244 26.92 -7.76 -10.89
C ASP A 244 26.55 -6.73 -11.98
N GLY A 245 25.85 -5.66 -11.60
CA GLY A 245 25.50 -4.55 -12.49
C GLY A 245 24.18 -4.73 -13.25
N GLN A 246 23.49 -5.86 -13.13
CA GLN A 246 22.19 -6.06 -13.79
C GLN A 246 21.13 -5.12 -13.21
N ILE A 247 20.17 -4.74 -14.05
CA ILE A 247 19.09 -3.79 -13.71
C ILE A 247 17.80 -4.59 -13.58
N TRP A 248 17.16 -4.47 -12.42
CA TRP A 248 15.94 -5.21 -12.09
C TRP A 248 14.75 -4.24 -11.96
N PRO A 249 13.67 -4.44 -12.72
CA PRO A 249 12.45 -3.65 -12.56
C PRO A 249 11.85 -3.85 -11.18
N SER A 250 11.36 -2.77 -10.57
CA SER A 250 10.90 -2.81 -9.18
C SER A 250 9.64 -2.02 -8.90
N LEU A 251 8.90 -2.47 -7.89
CA LEU A 251 7.92 -1.70 -7.16
C LEU A 251 8.60 -0.99 -5.99
N ASN A 252 8.29 0.29 -5.81
CA ASN A 252 8.75 1.06 -4.66
C ASN A 252 8.12 0.55 -3.36
N ALA A 253 8.88 0.61 -2.27
CA ALA A 253 8.43 0.19 -0.95
C ALA A 253 7.15 0.93 -0.52
N GLU A 254 7.06 2.24 -0.79
CA GLU A 254 5.90 3.07 -0.45
C GLU A 254 4.65 2.64 -1.21
N LYS A 255 4.81 2.17 -2.46
CA LYS A 255 3.71 1.67 -3.30
C LYS A 255 3.21 0.32 -2.80
N ILE A 256 4.10 -0.55 -2.34
CA ILE A 256 3.72 -1.82 -1.68
C ILE A 256 3.03 -1.52 -0.34
N GLY A 257 3.61 -0.66 0.49
CA GLY A 257 3.04 -0.28 1.79
C GLY A 257 1.66 0.36 1.65
N ALA A 258 1.47 1.22 0.65
CA ALA A 258 0.16 1.80 0.33
C ALA A 258 -0.90 0.74 -0.01
N ALA A 259 -0.53 -0.34 -0.69
CA ALA A 259 -1.45 -1.43 -1.01
C ALA A 259 -1.76 -2.31 0.19
N ILE A 260 -0.77 -2.61 1.03
CA ILE A 260 -1.01 -3.36 2.29
C ILE A 260 -1.98 -2.59 3.18
N GLN A 261 -1.81 -1.27 3.27
CA GLN A 261 -2.66 -0.35 4.05
C GLN A 261 -3.98 0.06 3.37
N LEU A 262 -4.36 -0.59 2.26
CA LEU A 262 -5.65 -0.35 1.59
C LEU A 262 -6.75 -1.14 2.32
N ILE A 263 -7.11 -0.65 3.50
CA ILE A 263 -7.96 -1.37 4.46
C ILE A 263 -9.10 -0.52 5.05
N ASP A 264 -9.17 0.78 4.73
CA ASP A 264 -10.18 1.67 5.31
C ASP A 264 -11.47 1.62 4.49
N ASP A 265 -12.42 0.79 4.92
CA ASP A 265 -13.83 0.82 4.51
C ASP A 265 -14.74 1.29 5.67
N TRP A 266 -14.15 1.86 6.72
CA TRP A 266 -14.86 2.36 7.91
C TRP A 266 -15.31 3.81 7.78
N TRP A 267 -15.21 4.41 6.58
CA TRP A 267 -15.47 5.83 6.37
C TRP A 267 -16.95 6.14 6.14
N ALA A 268 -17.76 5.11 5.87
CA ALA A 268 -19.22 5.14 5.82
C ALA A 268 -19.78 3.74 6.13
N ASP A 269 -21.04 3.65 6.56
CA ASP A 269 -21.71 2.36 6.82
C ASP A 269 -21.82 1.49 5.55
N GLU A 270 -22.03 2.15 4.40
CA GLU A 270 -22.07 1.53 3.07
C GLU A 270 -20.91 2.03 2.21
N ALA A 271 -19.67 1.83 2.68
CA ALA A 271 -18.48 2.16 1.91
C ALA A 271 -18.44 1.35 0.60
N ASP A 272 -18.43 2.05 -0.53
CA ASP A 272 -18.40 1.44 -1.87
C ASP A 272 -17.02 0.86 -2.23
N LYS A 273 -15.97 1.34 -1.55
CA LYS A 273 -14.61 0.86 -1.74
C LYS A 273 -13.73 1.09 -0.52
N ARG A 274 -12.61 0.37 -0.54
CA ARG A 274 -11.52 0.50 0.44
C ARG A 274 -10.59 1.63 0.04
N LEU A 275 -10.24 2.45 1.02
CA LEU A 275 -9.24 3.49 0.88
C LEU A 275 -7.93 3.05 1.52
N ARG A 276 -6.84 3.62 1.02
CA ARG A 276 -5.58 3.60 1.78
C ARG A 276 -5.80 4.41 3.05
N VAL A 277 -5.41 3.83 4.19
CA VAL A 277 -5.39 4.53 5.47
C VAL A 277 -4.67 5.88 5.33
N HIS A 278 -5.41 6.94 5.60
CA HIS A 278 -5.00 8.32 5.41
C HIS A 278 -5.71 9.19 6.45
N GLU A 279 -5.04 10.24 6.90
CA GLU A 279 -5.47 11.13 7.98
C GLU A 279 -6.82 11.81 7.68
N TYR A 280 -7.12 11.96 6.38
CA TYR A 280 -8.37 12.56 5.87
C TYR A 280 -9.18 11.62 4.95
N GLY A 281 -8.80 10.33 4.84
CA GLY A 281 -9.49 9.39 3.93
C GLY A 281 -9.47 9.86 2.47
N GLY A 282 -8.29 10.19 1.95
CA GLY A 282 -8.14 10.79 0.62
C GLY A 282 -8.42 9.81 -0.51
N ASP A 283 -9.40 10.13 -1.34
CA ASP A 283 -9.82 9.36 -2.50
C ASP A 283 -9.24 9.94 -3.78
N LYS A 284 -8.29 9.23 -4.38
CA LYS A 284 -7.60 9.72 -5.60
C LYS A 284 -8.44 9.55 -6.87
N GLU A 285 -9.45 8.70 -6.85
CA GLU A 285 -10.31 8.46 -8.00
C GLU A 285 -11.39 9.52 -8.09
N TYR A 286 -12.03 9.85 -6.98
CA TYR A 286 -13.04 10.90 -6.90
C TYR A 286 -12.46 12.29 -6.59
N LEU A 287 -11.17 12.38 -6.24
CA LEU A 287 -10.49 13.62 -5.85
C LEU A 287 -11.16 14.33 -4.66
N ILE A 288 -11.67 13.56 -3.70
CA ILE A 288 -12.31 14.06 -2.47
C ILE A 288 -11.64 13.46 -1.22
N ALA A 289 -11.96 14.02 -0.07
CA ALA A 289 -11.62 13.47 1.23
C ALA A 289 -12.91 13.00 1.91
N HIS A 290 -13.00 11.72 2.28
CA HIS A 290 -14.19 11.17 2.95
C HIS A 290 -14.24 11.51 4.44
N ARG A 291 -13.08 11.79 5.04
CA ARG A 291 -12.96 12.17 6.46
C ARG A 291 -12.50 13.62 6.58
N ILE A 292 -13.41 14.56 6.31
CA ILE A 292 -13.14 15.99 6.43
C ILE A 292 -13.22 16.45 7.90
N PRO A 293 -12.42 17.45 8.32
CA PRO A 293 -12.45 17.92 9.72
C PRO A 293 -13.82 18.38 10.22
N SER A 294 -14.69 18.86 9.34
CA SER A 294 -16.04 19.29 9.72
C SER A 294 -16.98 18.15 10.13
N SER A 295 -16.70 16.90 9.74
CA SER A 295 -17.47 15.74 10.20
C SER A 295 -16.92 15.15 11.50
N GLY A 296 -15.75 15.59 11.97
CA GLY A 296 -15.17 15.15 13.26
C GLY A 296 -14.62 13.71 13.28
N ILE A 297 -14.67 13.00 12.14
CA ILE A 297 -14.22 11.59 12.02
C ILE A 297 -12.86 11.45 11.32
N ASP A 298 -12.15 12.56 11.11
CA ASP A 298 -10.76 12.58 10.64
C ASP A 298 -9.78 12.23 11.77
N ALA A 299 -8.58 11.78 11.41
CA ALA A 299 -7.60 11.33 12.39
C ALA A 299 -7.28 12.39 13.46
N TYR A 300 -7.22 13.68 13.11
CA TYR A 300 -6.88 14.73 14.07
C TYR A 300 -8.03 15.08 15.01
N SER A 301 -9.28 14.97 14.55
CA SER A 301 -10.44 15.11 15.44
C SER A 301 -10.53 13.93 16.41
N LEU A 302 -10.32 12.71 15.92
CA LEU A 302 -10.31 11.50 16.73
C LEU A 302 -9.15 11.47 17.75
N LEU A 303 -7.98 11.99 17.39
CA LEU A 303 -6.85 12.13 18.32
C LEU A 303 -7.14 13.07 19.50
N LYS A 304 -8.09 13.99 19.39
CA LYS A 304 -8.47 14.88 20.51
C LYS A 304 -9.31 14.17 21.56
N SER A 305 -9.93 13.04 21.22
CA SER A 305 -10.81 12.25 22.10
C SER A 305 -10.23 10.87 22.43
N VAL A 306 -8.90 10.73 22.43
CA VAL A 306 -8.21 9.44 22.72
C VAL A 306 -8.55 8.87 24.09
N ASP A 307 -8.68 9.71 25.13
CA ASP A 307 -9.07 9.27 26.48
C ASP A 307 -10.49 8.68 26.49
N GLU A 308 -11.42 9.32 25.79
CA GLU A 308 -12.80 8.83 25.64
C GLU A 308 -12.84 7.51 24.89
N LYS A 309 -12.00 7.36 23.85
CA LYS A 309 -11.87 6.10 23.08
C LYS A 309 -11.30 4.97 23.92
N ALA A 310 -10.26 5.24 24.72
CA ALA A 310 -9.69 4.25 25.62
C ALA A 310 -10.71 3.79 26.67
N ALA A 311 -11.42 4.75 27.29
CA ALA A 311 -12.48 4.44 28.26
C ALA A 311 -13.65 3.67 27.64
N LEU A 312 -14.00 3.99 26.38
CA LEU A 312 -15.03 3.26 25.64
C LEU A 312 -14.64 1.79 25.45
N ILE A 313 -13.40 1.51 25.04
CA ILE A 313 -12.88 0.14 24.87
C ILE A 313 -12.89 -0.62 26.20
N ASP A 314 -12.39 -0.01 27.27
CA ASP A 314 -12.33 -0.66 28.59
C ASP A 314 -13.74 -0.93 29.17
N GLY A 315 -14.76 -0.20 28.73
CA GLY A 315 -16.15 -0.41 29.07
C GLY A 315 -16.86 -1.49 28.24
N LEU A 316 -16.25 -1.97 27.14
CA LEU A 316 -16.86 -2.98 26.27
C LEU A 316 -17.00 -4.32 27.01
N LYS A 317 -18.15 -4.97 26.80
CA LYS A 317 -18.35 -6.36 27.20
C LYS A 317 -17.71 -7.29 26.18
N CYS A 318 -17.39 -8.53 26.57
CA CYS A 318 -16.77 -9.51 25.68
C CYS A 318 -17.53 -9.81 24.37
N SER A 319 -18.81 -9.44 24.25
CA SER A 319 -19.62 -9.62 23.05
C SER A 319 -19.75 -8.38 22.17
N GLU A 320 -19.23 -7.23 22.60
CA GLU A 320 -19.35 -5.96 21.89
C GLU A 320 -18.13 -5.75 20.97
N GLU A 321 -18.37 -5.28 19.75
CA GLU A 321 -17.31 -5.00 18.78
C GLU A 321 -16.65 -3.65 19.07
N ILE A 322 -15.35 -3.55 18.75
CA ILE A 322 -14.63 -2.28 18.84
C ILE A 322 -15.17 -1.34 17.75
N PRO A 323 -15.51 -0.08 18.09
CA PRO A 323 -15.97 0.89 17.11
C PRO A 323 -15.00 1.09 15.93
N SER A 324 -15.57 1.17 14.72
CA SER A 324 -14.85 1.34 13.45
C SER A 324 -13.90 2.54 13.41
N ASP A 325 -14.23 3.64 14.09
CA ASP A 325 -13.39 4.83 14.17
C ASP A 325 -12.11 4.61 15.00
N ILE A 326 -12.15 3.71 15.98
CA ILE A 326 -10.98 3.27 16.75
C ILE A 326 -10.09 2.40 15.87
N HIS A 327 -10.65 1.44 15.12
CA HIS A 327 -9.89 0.64 14.15
C HIS A 327 -9.17 1.54 13.12
N TYR A 328 -9.89 2.52 12.56
CA TYR A 328 -9.32 3.52 11.67
C TYR A 328 -8.19 4.31 12.34
N LEU A 329 -8.40 4.84 13.55
CA LEU A 329 -7.40 5.61 14.26
C LEU A 329 -6.14 4.79 14.54
N MET A 330 -6.30 3.55 15.03
CA MET A 330 -5.17 2.65 15.26
C MET A 330 -4.44 2.28 13.96
N ALA A 331 -5.16 2.11 12.86
CA ALA A 331 -4.55 1.91 11.55
C ALA A 331 -3.69 3.12 11.11
N VAL A 332 -4.12 4.34 11.43
CA VAL A 332 -3.32 5.58 11.20
C VAL A 332 -2.05 5.57 12.05
N LEU A 333 -2.12 5.15 13.31
CA LEU A 333 -0.94 5.03 14.18
C LEU A 333 0.02 3.92 13.71
N VAL A 334 -0.49 2.78 13.26
CA VAL A 334 0.29 1.68 12.64
C VAL A 334 0.99 2.14 11.37
N LYS A 335 0.33 2.96 10.54
CA LYS A 335 0.95 3.59 9.37
C LYS A 335 2.11 4.51 9.78
N GLY A 336 1.96 5.21 10.90
CA GLY A 336 2.90 6.21 11.39
C GLY A 336 2.88 7.50 10.58
N GLY A 337 3.67 8.47 11.02
CA GLY A 337 3.70 9.80 10.41
C GLY A 337 3.99 10.91 11.40
N LEU A 338 3.89 12.14 10.91
CA LEU A 338 4.01 13.36 11.70
C LEU A 338 2.61 13.90 11.97
N PHE A 339 2.23 14.02 13.24
CA PHE A 339 0.91 14.45 13.70
C PHE A 339 0.96 15.80 14.44
N GLN A 340 1.93 16.65 14.07
CA GLN A 340 2.16 17.95 14.69
C GLN A 340 1.16 19.02 14.25
N LYS A 341 0.73 19.87 15.20
CA LYS A 341 -0.20 20.99 14.95
C LYS A 341 0.38 22.10 14.07
N SER A 342 1.70 22.27 14.04
CA SER A 342 2.40 23.28 13.24
C SER A 342 3.71 22.73 12.70
N ARG A 343 4.15 23.19 11.51
CA ARG A 343 5.54 22.99 11.09
C ARG A 343 6.45 23.68 12.10
N SER A 344 7.47 22.98 12.57
CA SER A 344 8.63 23.65 13.17
C SER A 344 9.17 24.62 12.11
N VAL A 345 9.10 25.91 12.39
CA VAL A 345 9.70 26.96 11.55
C VAL A 345 11.20 26.91 11.71
#